data_AF-A0A965F6D8-F1
#
_entry.id   AF-A0A965F6D8-F1
#
_cell.length_a   1.000
_cell.length_b   1.000
_cell.length_c   1.000
_cell.angle_alpha   90.00
_cell.angle_beta   90.00
_cell.angle_gamma   90.00
#
_symmetry.space_group_name_H-M   'P 1'
#
loop_
_entity.id
_entity.type
_entity.pdbx_description
1 polymer ?
#
loop_
_entity_poly.entity_id
_entity_poly.type
_entity_poly.pdbx_seq_one_letter_code
_entity_poly.pdbx_strand_id
1 'polypeptide(L)'
;GRTIIDAYFAQYPGIRQEMERLKEEARTHGFVRTPFGRKLWIPDIATRDPVRRAGAERAAINAPFQGGAAEIIKRAMVRLPRALRDAGLKARMLLQVHDELVFEVPEAEVEATSAIVRQIMESVATLRVPLSVDIGQGHSWAEAH
;
A
#
# COMPACT_ATOMS: atom_id res chain seq x y z
N GLY A 1 3.56 9.01 28.15
CA GLY A 1 2.87 9.37 26.88
C GLY A 1 3.72 10.31 26.05
N ARG A 2 3.75 11.61 26.37
CA ARG A 2 4.48 12.64 25.61
C ARG A 2 5.98 12.35 25.45
N THR A 3 6.63 11.91 26.53
CA THR A 3 8.05 11.51 26.54
C THR A 3 8.38 10.35 25.58
N ILE A 4 7.43 9.43 25.35
CA ILE A 4 7.63 8.29 24.43
C ILE A 4 7.55 8.76 22.98
N ILE A 5 6.57 9.62 22.67
CA ILE A 5 6.41 10.21 21.33
C ILE A 5 7.60 11.11 20.99
N ASP A 6 8.07 11.90 21.96
CA ASP A 6 9.21 12.79 21.75
C ASP A 6 10.51 11.99 21.58
N ALA A 7 10.71 10.92 22.35
CA ALA A 7 11.84 9.99 22.16
C ALA A 7 11.77 9.27 20.80
N TYR A 8 10.59 8.84 20.36
CA TYR A 8 10.37 8.23 19.05
C TYR A 8 10.77 9.18 17.91
N PHE A 9 10.35 10.44 17.98
CA PHE A 9 10.74 11.43 16.97
C PHE A 9 12.20 11.88 17.07
N ALA A 10 12.82 11.80 18.25
CA ALA A 10 14.26 12.03 18.40
C ALA A 10 15.06 10.91 17.71
N GLN A 11 14.60 9.66 17.82
CA GLN A 11 15.21 8.51 17.16
C GLN A 11 14.96 8.51 15.64
N TYR A 12 13.76 8.93 15.20
CA TYR A 12 13.33 8.95 13.80
C TYR A 12 12.89 10.35 13.35
N PRO A 13 13.82 11.32 13.25
CA PRO A 13 13.49 12.72 12.97
C PRO A 13 12.84 12.93 11.61
N GLY A 14 13.16 12.08 10.62
CA GLY A 14 12.59 12.12 9.28
C GLY A 14 11.07 11.93 9.25
N ILE A 15 10.50 11.20 10.22
CA ILE A 15 9.04 10.99 10.30
C ILE A 15 8.33 12.31 10.58
N ARG A 16 8.81 13.07 11.57
CA ARG A 16 8.22 14.37 11.92
C ARG A 16 8.36 15.37 10.76
N GLN A 17 9.52 15.38 10.12
CA GLN A 17 9.78 16.25 8.96
C GLN A 17 8.81 15.95 7.81
N GLU A 18 8.61 14.66 7.49
CA GLU A 18 7.69 14.27 6.42
C GLU A 18 6.23 14.58 6.76
N MET A 19 5.82 14.38 8.02
CA MET A 19 4.47 14.75 8.46
C MET A 19 4.19 16.24 8.28
N GLU A 20 5.11 17.12 8.66
CA GLU A 20 4.94 18.56 8.48
C GLU A 20 5.02 18.96 6.99
N ARG A 21 5.92 18.33 6.21
CA ARG A 21 5.99 18.54 4.76
C ARG A 21 4.66 18.23 4.07
N LEU A 22 4.01 17.13 4.43
CA LEU A 22 2.72 16.72 3.85
C LEU A 22 1.58 17.66 4.25
N LYS A 23 1.54 18.12 5.51
CA LYS A 23 0.57 19.15 5.93
C LYS A 23 0.77 20.44 5.13
N GLU A 24 2.01 20.86 4.94
CA GLU A 24 2.32 22.08 4.20
C GLU A 24 1.97 21.96 2.72
N GLU A 25 2.27 20.82 2.09
CA GLU A 25 1.85 20.50 0.72
C GLU A 25 0.32 20.61 0.58
N ALA A 26 -0.42 20.02 1.53
CA ALA A 26 -1.87 20.06 1.54
C ALA A 26 -2.43 21.49 1.75
N ARG A 27 -1.85 22.27 2.67
CA ARG A 27 -2.27 23.67 2.90
C ARG A 27 -2.00 24.56 1.68
N THR A 28 -0.86 24.35 1.03
CA THR A 28 -0.43 25.15 -0.12
C THR A 28 -1.23 24.80 -1.39
N HIS A 29 -1.48 23.52 -1.65
CA HIS A 29 -2.04 23.07 -2.92
C HIS A 29 -3.48 22.56 -2.84
N GLY A 30 -3.99 22.28 -1.64
CA GLY A 30 -5.29 21.62 -1.43
C GLY A 30 -5.27 20.10 -1.60
N PHE A 31 -4.12 19.52 -1.93
CA PHE A 31 -3.96 18.08 -2.14
C PHE A 31 -2.54 17.63 -1.79
N VAL A 32 -2.39 16.32 -1.57
CA VAL A 32 -1.10 15.62 -1.48
C VAL A 32 -0.98 14.60 -2.60
N ARG A 33 0.21 14.02 -2.81
CA ARG A 33 0.42 13.01 -3.86
C ARG A 33 0.87 11.67 -3.28
N THR A 34 0.45 10.58 -3.92
CA THR A 34 1.10 9.27 -3.70
C THR A 34 2.53 9.27 -4.26
N PRO A 35 3.39 8.33 -3.84
CA PRO A 35 4.73 8.16 -4.43
C PRO A 35 4.73 7.95 -5.95
N PHE A 36 3.59 7.51 -6.52
CA PHE A 36 3.43 7.31 -7.97
C PHE A 36 2.70 8.47 -8.67
N GLY A 37 2.47 9.58 -7.98
CA GLY A 37 2.02 10.84 -8.56
C GLY A 37 0.51 11.10 -8.58
N ARG A 38 -0.32 10.18 -8.07
CA ARG A 38 -1.77 10.42 -7.97
C ARG A 38 -2.05 11.52 -6.95
N LYS A 39 -2.83 12.53 -7.35
CA LYS A 39 -3.30 13.58 -6.45
C LYS A 39 -4.44 13.08 -5.57
N LEU A 40 -4.38 13.40 -4.29
CA LEU A 40 -5.36 13.09 -3.26
C LEU A 40 -5.80 14.42 -2.65
N TRP A 41 -6.97 14.91 -3.05
CA TRP A 41 -7.52 16.16 -2.55
C TRP A 41 -7.87 16.01 -1.07
N ILE A 42 -7.56 17.05 -0.30
CA ILE A 42 -7.80 17.10 1.15
C ILE A 42 -8.85 18.19 1.39
N PRO A 43 -10.15 17.83 1.40
CA PRO A 43 -11.21 18.73 1.82
C PRO A 43 -10.90 19.29 3.20
N ASP A 44 -11.39 20.50 3.47
CA ASP A 44 -11.29 21.16 4.77
C ASP A 44 -9.88 21.55 5.23
N ILE A 45 -8.84 21.36 4.43
CA ILE A 45 -7.48 21.76 4.84
C ILE A 45 -7.35 23.29 5.07
N ALA A 46 -8.13 24.08 4.35
CA ALA A 46 -8.19 25.54 4.47
C ALA A 46 -9.34 26.05 5.37
N THR A 47 -10.06 25.15 6.06
CA THR A 47 -11.19 25.58 6.91
C THR A 47 -10.71 26.34 8.15
N ARG A 48 -11.57 27.25 8.63
CA ARG A 48 -11.36 27.99 9.89
C ARG A 48 -11.73 27.17 11.12
N ASP A 49 -12.53 26.11 10.95
CA ASP A 49 -12.87 25.18 12.02
C ASP A 49 -11.63 24.34 12.43
N PRO A 50 -11.11 24.52 13.66
CA PRO A 50 -9.89 23.83 14.07
C PRO A 50 -10.02 22.31 14.14
N VAL A 51 -11.22 21.79 14.43
CA VAL A 51 -11.46 20.34 14.54
C VAL A 51 -11.44 19.69 13.15
N ARG A 52 -12.16 20.30 12.20
CA ARG A 52 -12.18 19.82 10.81
C ARG A 52 -10.80 19.93 10.16
N ARG A 53 -10.08 21.05 10.39
CA ARG A 53 -8.71 21.23 9.90
C ARG A 53 -7.76 20.17 10.47
N ALA A 54 -7.85 19.86 11.76
CA ALA A 54 -7.04 18.80 12.36
C ALA A 54 -7.38 17.41 11.79
N GLY A 55 -8.63 17.16 11.40
CA GLY A 55 -9.02 15.97 10.62
C GLY A 55 -8.36 15.94 9.25
N ALA A 56 -8.42 17.06 8.52
CA ALA A 56 -7.81 17.22 7.20
C ALA A 56 -6.28 17.03 7.23
N GLU A 57 -5.59 17.58 8.24
CA GLU A 57 -4.14 17.39 8.40
C GLU A 57 -3.77 15.92 8.66
N ARG A 58 -4.57 15.19 9.45
CA ARG A 58 -4.38 13.74 9.64
C ARG A 58 -4.61 12.98 8.34
N ALA A 59 -5.62 13.35 7.56
CA ALA A 59 -5.87 12.77 6.25
C ALA A 59 -4.71 13.04 5.27
N ALA A 60 -4.17 14.26 5.26
CA ALA A 60 -3.02 14.63 4.43
C ALA A 60 -1.77 13.80 4.73
N ILE A 61 -1.53 13.47 6.00
CA ILE A 61 -0.43 12.56 6.39
C ILE A 61 -0.70 11.14 5.90
N ASN A 62 -1.90 10.59 6.13
CA ASN A 62 -2.17 9.17 5.88
C ASN A 62 -2.39 8.82 4.40
N ALA A 63 -3.00 9.74 3.65
CA ALA A 63 -3.49 9.46 2.30
C ALA A 63 -2.38 9.04 1.32
N PRO A 64 -1.17 9.65 1.32
CA PRO A 64 -0.07 9.19 0.47
C PRO A 64 0.36 7.75 0.72
N PHE A 65 0.42 7.33 1.99
CA PHE A 65 0.86 5.99 2.37
C PHE A 65 -0.18 4.94 1.98
N GLN A 66 -1.45 5.14 2.36
CA GLN A 66 -2.55 4.25 2.00
C GLN A 66 -2.77 4.23 0.48
N GLY A 67 -2.73 5.40 -0.15
CA GLY A 67 -2.89 5.56 -1.58
C GLY A 67 -1.76 4.90 -2.37
N GLY A 68 -0.52 4.97 -1.87
CA GLY A 68 0.65 4.30 -2.44
C GLY A 68 0.56 2.78 -2.32
N ALA A 69 0.18 2.24 -1.16
CA ALA A 69 -0.07 0.81 -0.97
C ALA A 69 -1.17 0.30 -1.93
N ALA A 70 -2.27 1.04 -2.05
CA ALA A 70 -3.36 0.72 -2.97
C ALA A 70 -2.92 0.76 -4.46
N GLU A 71 -1.92 1.57 -4.81
CA GLU A 71 -1.36 1.60 -6.17
C GLU A 71 -0.41 0.44 -6.44
N ILE A 72 0.39 0.04 -5.45
CA ILE A 72 1.27 -1.14 -5.53
C ILE A 72 0.44 -2.39 -5.78
N ILE A 73 -0.60 -2.63 -4.98
CA ILE A 73 -1.43 -3.83 -5.14
C ILE A 73 -2.16 -3.84 -6.49
N LYS A 74 -2.68 -2.69 -6.95
CA LYS A 74 -3.33 -2.58 -8.27
C LYS A 74 -2.36 -2.84 -9.42
N ARG A 75 -1.11 -2.39 -9.31
CA ARG A 75 -0.06 -2.70 -10.30
C ARG A 75 0.23 -4.20 -10.36
N ALA A 76 0.22 -4.90 -9.23
CA ALA A 76 0.33 -6.36 -9.20
C ALA A 76 -0.88 -7.02 -9.87
N MET A 77 -2.10 -6.66 -9.45
CA MET A 77 -3.34 -7.20 -9.99
C MET A 77 -3.48 -7.07 -11.52
N VAL A 78 -2.96 -5.98 -12.11
CA VAL A 78 -2.97 -5.79 -13.57
C VAL A 78 -1.97 -6.69 -14.30
N ARG A 79 -0.83 -7.02 -13.67
CA ARG A 79 0.26 -7.81 -14.28
C ARG A 79 0.05 -9.31 -14.13
N LEU A 80 -0.48 -9.75 -12.99
CA LEU A 80 -0.63 -11.16 -12.63
C LEU A 80 -1.43 -11.98 -13.67
N PRO A 81 -2.61 -11.55 -14.18
CA PRO A 81 -3.37 -12.36 -15.12
C PRO A 81 -2.62 -12.67 -16.40
N ARG A 82 -1.80 -11.72 -16.88
CA ARG A 82 -0.95 -11.97 -18.05
C ARG A 82 0.20 -12.91 -17.71
N ALA A 83 0.89 -12.69 -16.59
CA ALA A 83 2.00 -13.54 -16.17
C ALA A 83 1.58 -15.01 -15.99
N LEU A 84 0.42 -15.25 -15.37
CA LEU A 84 -0.12 -16.60 -15.19
C LEU A 84 -0.46 -17.26 -16.53
N ARG A 85 -1.12 -16.53 -17.44
CA ARG A 85 -1.42 -17.04 -18.79
C ARG A 85 -0.16 -17.34 -19.61
N ASP A 86 0.82 -16.44 -19.59
CA ASP A 86 2.06 -16.59 -20.36
C ASP A 86 2.87 -17.80 -19.84
N ALA A 87 2.71 -18.18 -18.56
CA ALA A 87 3.27 -19.39 -17.97
C ALA A 87 2.39 -20.65 -18.13
N GLY A 88 1.23 -20.55 -18.78
CA GLY A 88 0.31 -21.68 -18.97
C GLY A 88 -0.41 -22.13 -17.70
N LEU A 89 -0.41 -21.33 -16.64
CA LEU A 89 -1.03 -21.64 -15.35
C LEU A 89 -2.53 -21.29 -15.35
N LYS A 90 -3.31 -22.12 -14.66
CA LYS A 90 -4.78 -22.01 -14.55
C LYS A 90 -5.23 -21.36 -13.25
N ALA A 91 -4.30 -20.90 -12.41
CA ALA A 91 -4.58 -20.15 -11.19
C ALA A 91 -5.52 -18.97 -11.45
N ARG A 92 -6.51 -18.78 -10.56
CA ARG A 92 -7.50 -17.71 -10.64
C ARG A 92 -7.37 -16.81 -9.42
N MET A 93 -7.11 -15.52 -9.64
CA MET A 93 -7.19 -14.51 -8.59
C MET A 93 -8.67 -14.27 -8.25
N LEU A 94 -9.08 -14.60 -7.02
CA LEU A 94 -10.47 -14.56 -6.58
C LEU A 94 -10.80 -13.25 -5.86
N LEU A 95 -9.96 -12.86 -4.90
CA LEU A 95 -10.24 -11.76 -3.98
C LEU A 95 -8.99 -10.91 -3.77
N GLN A 96 -9.22 -9.65 -3.43
CA GLN A 96 -8.22 -8.76 -2.87
C GLN A 96 -8.76 -8.21 -1.56
N VAL A 97 -7.98 -8.37 -0.48
CA VAL A 97 -8.36 -7.94 0.87
C VAL A 97 -7.16 -7.25 1.49
N HIS A 98 -7.29 -5.96 1.80
CA HIS A 98 -6.16 -5.12 2.26
C HIS A 98 -4.94 -5.17 1.32
N ASP A 99 -3.86 -5.83 1.69
CA ASP A 99 -2.63 -6.04 0.94
C ASP A 99 -2.48 -7.49 0.43
N GLU A 100 -3.48 -8.33 0.65
CA GLU A 100 -3.52 -9.74 0.27
C GLU A 100 -4.26 -9.96 -1.06
N LEU A 101 -3.75 -10.90 -1.87
CA LEU A 101 -4.41 -11.43 -3.06
C LEU A 101 -4.65 -12.93 -2.87
N VAL A 102 -5.91 -13.34 -2.94
CA VAL A 102 -6.33 -14.74 -2.75
C VAL A 102 -6.48 -15.40 -4.11
N PHE A 103 -5.89 -16.58 -4.26
CA PHE A 103 -5.94 -17.37 -5.48
C PHE A 103 -6.57 -18.74 -5.22
N GLU A 104 -7.29 -19.24 -6.21
CA GLU A 104 -7.59 -20.67 -6.34
C GLU A 104 -6.65 -21.25 -7.38
N VAL A 105 -5.97 -22.33 -7.03
CA VAL A 105 -4.85 -22.87 -7.80
C VAL A 105 -5.00 -24.40 -7.88
N PRO A 106 -4.86 -25.01 -9.07
CA PRO A 106 -4.74 -26.46 -9.16
C PRO A 106 -3.56 -26.96 -8.33
N GLU A 107 -3.73 -28.06 -7.58
CA GLU A 107 -2.73 -28.55 -6.63
C GLU A 107 -1.35 -28.75 -7.27
N ALA A 108 -1.31 -29.28 -8.50
CA ALA A 108 -0.07 -29.48 -9.26
C ALA A 108 0.64 -28.18 -9.70
N GLU A 109 -0.04 -27.03 -9.62
CA GLU A 109 0.44 -25.73 -10.09
C GLU A 109 0.81 -24.78 -8.93
N VAL A 110 0.66 -25.20 -7.68
CA VAL A 110 0.80 -24.35 -6.49
C VAL A 110 2.18 -23.70 -6.39
N GLU A 111 3.26 -24.49 -6.54
CA GLU A 111 4.63 -23.98 -6.46
C GLU A 111 4.96 -23.00 -7.59
N ALA A 112 4.60 -23.36 -8.84
CA ALA A 112 4.84 -22.51 -10.00
C ALA A 112 4.05 -21.20 -9.92
N THR A 113 2.79 -21.27 -9.47
CA THR A 113 1.95 -20.09 -9.25
C THR A 113 2.53 -19.20 -8.16
N SER A 114 2.93 -19.80 -7.03
CA SER A 114 3.51 -19.07 -5.88
C SER A 114 4.77 -18.30 -6.28
N ALA A 115 5.66 -18.92 -7.06
CA ALA A 115 6.87 -18.29 -7.55
C ALA A 115 6.57 -17.07 -8.44
N ILE A 116 5.63 -17.19 -9.40
CA ILE A 116 5.24 -16.10 -10.28
C ILE A 116 4.53 -14.98 -9.50
N VAL A 117 3.63 -15.33 -8.59
CA VAL A 117 2.89 -14.35 -7.79
C VAL A 117 3.86 -13.52 -6.95
N ARG A 118 4.77 -14.18 -6.22
CA ARG A 118 5.84 -13.54 -5.44
C ARG A 118 6.67 -12.61 -6.30
N GLN A 119 7.23 -13.13 -7.41
CA GLN A 119 8.07 -12.36 -8.31
C GLN A 119 7.37 -11.09 -8.81
N ILE A 120 6.11 -11.20 -9.24
CA ILE A 120 5.36 -10.04 -9.74
C ILE A 120 5.08 -9.06 -8.61
N MET A 121 4.55 -9.52 -7.47
CA MET A 121 4.17 -8.65 -6.35
C MET A 121 5.38 -7.94 -5.70
N GLU A 122 6.56 -8.56 -5.67
CA GLU A 122 7.77 -7.92 -5.13
C GLU A 122 8.40 -6.92 -6.12
N SER A 123 8.17 -7.10 -7.43
CA SER A 123 8.80 -6.27 -8.48
C SER A 123 7.92 -5.14 -9.02
N VAL A 124 6.66 -5.01 -8.57
CA VAL A 124 5.71 -4.08 -9.19
C VAL A 124 6.02 -2.59 -8.98
N ALA A 125 6.88 -2.28 -8.01
CA ALA A 125 7.33 -0.94 -7.70
C ALA A 125 8.81 -0.95 -7.28
N THR A 126 9.55 0.06 -7.71
CA THR A 126 10.92 0.29 -7.25
C THR A 126 10.89 1.23 -6.05
N LEU A 127 11.26 0.72 -4.88
CA LEU A 127 11.29 1.45 -3.62
C LEU A 127 12.71 1.37 -3.04
N ARG A 128 13.04 2.29 -2.12
CA ARG A 128 14.35 2.25 -1.43
C ARG A 128 14.48 1.03 -0.51
N VAL A 129 13.36 0.58 0.04
CA VAL A 129 13.24 -0.68 0.79
C VAL A 129 12.47 -1.66 -0.10
N PRO A 130 13.01 -2.85 -0.38
CA PRO A 130 12.35 -3.81 -1.26
C PRO A 130 11.01 -4.28 -0.67
N LEU A 131 10.06 -4.55 -1.55
CA LEU A 131 8.82 -5.23 -1.18
C LEU A 131 9.12 -6.72 -0.91
N SER A 132 8.45 -7.28 0.09
CA SER A 132 8.49 -8.71 0.42
C SER A 132 7.07 -9.23 0.41
N VAL A 133 6.88 -10.46 -0.03
CA VAL A 133 5.58 -11.11 -0.09
C VAL A 133 5.64 -12.44 0.65
N ASP A 134 4.70 -12.65 1.57
CA ASP A 134 4.52 -13.96 2.20
C ASP A 134 3.47 -14.76 1.42
N ILE A 135 3.70 -16.08 1.32
CA ILE A 135 2.81 -16.99 0.61
C ILE A 135 2.37 -18.06 1.61
N GLY A 136 1.06 -18.11 1.88
CA GLY A 136 0.43 -19.22 2.56
C GLY A 136 -0.42 -20.04 1.58
N GLN A 137 -0.66 -21.30 1.92
CA GLN A 137 -1.37 -22.28 1.10
C GLN A 137 -2.25 -23.11 2.03
N GLY A 138 -3.45 -23.48 1.57
CA GLY A 138 -4.40 -24.25 2.37
C GLY A 138 -5.64 -24.62 1.58
N HIS A 139 -6.45 -25.53 2.13
CA HIS A 139 -7.72 -25.92 1.51
C HIS A 139 -8.86 -24.95 1.84
N SER A 140 -8.61 -24.04 2.78
CA SER A 140 -9.48 -22.93 3.12
C SER A 140 -8.68 -21.63 3.23
N TRP A 141 -9.35 -20.49 3.12
CA TRP A 141 -8.70 -19.19 3.29
C TRP A 141 -8.05 -19.04 4.68
N ALA A 142 -8.68 -19.59 5.72
CA ALA A 142 -8.15 -19.54 7.09
C ALA A 142 -6.86 -20.37 7.28
N GLU A 143 -6.63 -21.41 6.47
CA GLU A 143 -5.38 -22.19 6.49
C GLU A 143 -4.28 -21.52 5.66
N ALA A 144 -4.66 -20.75 4.64
CA ALA A 144 -3.74 -20.09 3.72
C ALA A 144 -3.29 -18.69 4.19
N HIS A 145 -3.94 -18.13 5.20
CA HIS A 145 -3.61 -16.84 5.82
C HIS A 145 -2.66 -17.05 7.01
#